data_AF-A0A7C3N8S5-F1
#
_entry.id   AF-A0A7C3N8S5-F1
#
_cell.length_a   1.000
_cell.length_b   1.000
_cell.length_c   1.000
_cell.angle_alpha   90.00
_cell.angle_beta   90.00
_cell.angle_gamma   90.00
#
_symmetry.space_group_name_H-M   'P 1'
#
loop_
_entity.id
_entity.type
_entity.pdbx_description
1 polymer ?
#
loop_
_entity_poly.entity_id
_entity_poly.type
_entity_poly.pdbx_seq_one_letter_code
_entity_poly.pdbx_strand_id
1 'polypeptide(L)'
;AYIQLKSLLTVREIKKVVIWDQSPLDADNYVRHLVEDHHLDVEIATSVEEAVSQADILIIATSSQQPVVKANWLKPGVHITAASDNRAAKQTLDPGVFQRAEVIIADDLEQSLTQGEIGRALAQNLINRTDIAGELSRLIIGKISGRTRPDQITVADLNGLDSQDTVLATLAMEKALFFGLGQRIEMGLGHKGLSARVESLL
;
A
#
# COMPACT_ATOMS: atom_id res chain seq x y z
N ALA A 1 -2.48 -5.36 5.41
CA ALA A 1 -1.12 -5.73 5.84
C ALA A 1 -0.63 -7.03 5.19
N TYR A 2 -1.34 -8.15 5.33
CA TYR A 2 -0.91 -9.48 4.83
C TYR A 2 -0.41 -9.49 3.37
N ILE A 3 -1.24 -9.04 2.42
CA ILE A 3 -0.86 -9.03 1.00
C ILE A 3 0.35 -8.11 0.74
N GLN A 4 0.49 -7.01 1.49
CA GLN A 4 1.65 -6.12 1.36
C GLN A 4 2.95 -6.81 1.78
N LEU A 5 2.94 -7.50 2.93
CA LEU A 5 4.10 -8.28 3.37
C LEU A 5 4.38 -9.43 2.41
N LYS A 6 3.36 -10.19 1.98
CA LYS A 6 3.51 -11.27 1.01
C LYS A 6 4.16 -10.79 -0.28
N SER A 7 3.72 -9.65 -0.81
CA SER A 7 4.35 -9.02 -1.98
C SER A 7 5.79 -8.59 -1.71
N LEU A 8 6.07 -7.99 -0.55
CA LEU A 8 7.42 -7.56 -0.19
C LEU A 8 8.42 -8.73 -0.15
N LEU A 9 8.00 -9.89 0.38
CA LEU A 9 8.81 -11.11 0.42
C LEU A 9 9.22 -11.62 -0.99
N THR A 10 8.48 -11.25 -2.04
CA THR A 10 8.83 -11.63 -3.43
C THR A 10 9.95 -10.78 -4.03
N VAL A 11 10.22 -9.61 -3.45
CA VAL A 11 11.17 -8.63 -4.00
C VAL A 11 12.31 -8.28 -3.04
N ARG A 12 12.24 -8.72 -1.78
CA ARG A 12 13.26 -8.49 -0.75
C ARG A 12 13.43 -9.73 0.12
N GLU A 13 14.68 -9.99 0.50
CA GLU A 13 14.99 -10.92 1.56
C GLU A 13 14.72 -10.24 2.91
N ILE A 14 13.71 -10.71 3.63
CA ILE A 14 13.31 -10.17 4.93
C ILE A 14 13.75 -11.15 6.02
N LYS A 15 14.54 -10.66 6.97
CA LYS A 15 15.09 -11.48 8.07
C LYS A 15 14.21 -11.48 9.31
N LYS A 16 13.55 -10.35 9.58
CA LYS A 16 12.70 -10.12 10.75
C LYS A 16 11.52 -9.25 10.35
N VAL A 17 10.35 -9.56 10.90
CA VAL A 17 9.12 -8.76 10.76
C VAL A 17 8.73 -8.26 12.14
N VAL A 18 8.60 -6.95 12.28
CA VAL A 18 8.09 -6.32 13.51
C VAL A 18 6.70 -5.79 13.23
N ILE A 19 5.73 -6.20 14.05
CA ILE A 19 4.31 -5.88 13.89
C ILE A 19 3.88 -5.03 15.07
N TRP A 20 3.08 -4.02 14.79
CA TRP A 20 2.31 -3.32 15.79
C TRP A 20 0.90 -3.08 15.25
N ASP A 21 -0.08 -3.28 16.12
CA ASP A 21 -1.47 -2.90 15.89
C ASP A 21 -2.03 -2.28 17.17
N GLN A 22 -3.00 -1.38 17.04
CA GLN A 22 -3.72 -0.84 18.19
C GLN A 22 -4.50 -1.93 18.92
N SER A 23 -4.93 -2.97 18.20
CA SER A 23 -5.60 -4.16 18.71
C SER A 23 -4.59 -5.30 18.89
N PRO A 24 -4.22 -5.67 20.13
CA PRO A 24 -3.31 -6.79 20.37
C PRO A 24 -3.83 -8.11 19.79
N LEU A 25 -5.15 -8.29 19.78
CA LEU A 25 -5.78 -9.48 19.20
C LEU A 25 -5.56 -9.58 17.69
N ASP A 26 -5.65 -8.45 16.97
CA ASP A 26 -5.43 -8.42 15.53
C ASP A 26 -3.95 -8.65 15.20
N ALA A 27 -3.03 -8.10 16.00
CA ALA A 27 -1.60 -8.41 15.92
C ALA A 27 -1.34 -9.92 16.11
N ASP A 28 -1.89 -10.54 17.16
CA ASP A 28 -1.73 -11.98 17.43
C ASP A 28 -2.31 -12.86 16.33
N ASN A 29 -3.47 -12.50 15.78
CA ASN A 29 -4.09 -13.21 14.66
C ASN A 29 -3.26 -13.09 13.38
N TYR A 30 -2.66 -11.92 13.16
CA TYR A 30 -1.81 -11.65 12.02
C TYR A 30 -0.50 -12.44 12.10
N VAL A 31 0.15 -12.47 13.27
CA VAL A 31 1.36 -13.29 13.50
C VAL A 31 1.08 -14.77 13.27
N ARG A 32 -0.04 -15.29 13.78
CA ARG A 32 -0.40 -16.71 13.57
C ARG A 32 -0.48 -17.08 12.09
N HIS A 33 -1.19 -16.28 11.28
CA HIS A 33 -1.24 -16.50 9.83
C HIS A 33 0.15 -16.42 9.19
N LEU A 34 0.98 -15.46 9.60
CA LEU A 34 2.32 -15.31 9.02
C LEU A 34 3.24 -16.47 9.32
N VAL A 35 3.25 -16.97 10.56
CA VAL A 35 4.09 -18.11 10.97
C VAL A 35 3.66 -19.40 10.28
N GLU A 36 2.35 -19.59 10.05
CA GLU A 36 1.81 -20.73 9.30
C GLU A 36 2.24 -20.72 7.83
N ASP A 37 2.19 -19.55 7.17
CA ASP A 37 2.48 -19.42 5.74
C ASP A 37 3.98 -19.23 5.44
N HIS A 38 4.73 -18.67 6.40
CA HIS A 38 6.09 -18.21 6.21
C HIS A 38 6.92 -18.46 7.49
N HIS A 39 8.02 -19.20 7.39
CA HIS A 39 8.96 -19.42 8.51
C HIS A 39 9.81 -18.17 8.80
N LEU A 40 9.16 -17.07 9.20
CA LEU A 40 9.78 -15.77 9.48
C LEU A 40 10.03 -15.59 10.98
N ASP A 41 11.08 -14.84 11.32
CA ASP A 41 11.26 -14.29 12.66
C ASP A 41 10.29 -13.10 12.81
N VAL A 42 9.32 -13.25 13.71
CA VAL A 42 8.22 -12.28 13.89
C VAL A 42 8.16 -11.82 15.34
N GLU A 43 8.13 -10.52 15.53
CA GLU A 43 8.02 -9.87 16.84
C GLU A 43 6.81 -8.91 16.85
N ILE A 44 6.09 -8.89 17.97
CA ILE A 44 5.07 -7.87 18.23
C ILE A 44 5.72 -6.77 19.07
N ALA A 45 5.81 -5.57 18.51
CA ALA A 45 6.29 -4.39 19.24
C ALA A 45 5.25 -3.92 20.26
N THR A 46 5.74 -3.33 21.35
CA THR A 46 4.91 -2.77 22.43
C THR A 46 4.34 -1.39 22.09
N SER A 47 4.91 -0.73 21.08
CA SER A 47 4.46 0.58 20.60
C SER A 47 4.72 0.77 19.11
N VAL A 48 3.97 1.69 18.49
CA VAL A 48 4.21 2.10 17.10
C VAL A 48 5.60 2.71 16.91
N GLU A 49 6.11 3.44 17.91
CA GLU A 49 7.46 4.03 17.87
C GLU A 49 8.55 2.96 17.82
N GLU A 50 8.40 1.90 18.62
CA GLU A 50 9.30 0.75 18.60
C GLU A 50 9.30 0.05 17.24
N ALA A 51 8.11 -0.19 16.64
CA ALA A 51 8.03 -0.78 15.31
C ALA A 51 8.68 0.11 14.24
N VAL A 52 8.42 1.41 14.27
CA VAL A 52 8.95 2.38 13.28
C VAL A 52 10.46 2.53 13.38
N SER A 53 11.00 2.63 14.60
CA SER A 53 12.44 2.86 14.82
C SER A 53 13.32 1.66 14.39
N GLN A 54 12.77 0.44 14.42
CA GLN A 54 13.46 -0.77 13.96
C GLN A 54 13.40 -0.94 12.42
N ALA A 55 12.43 -0.35 11.74
CA ALA A 55 12.08 -0.68 10.36
C ALA A 55 13.07 -0.13 9.31
N ASP A 56 13.70 -1.02 8.53
CA ASP A 56 14.35 -0.63 7.25
C ASP A 56 13.30 -0.40 6.15
N ILE A 57 12.19 -1.14 6.21
CA ILE A 57 11.03 -1.01 5.35
C ILE A 57 9.80 -0.96 6.25
N LEU A 58 9.04 0.13 6.18
CA LEU A 58 7.83 0.38 6.94
C LEU A 58 6.62 0.28 6.01
N ILE A 59 5.75 -0.70 6.27
CA ILE A 59 4.45 -0.81 5.61
C ILE A 59 3.38 -0.27 6.56
N ILE A 60 2.59 0.68 6.08
CA ILE A 60 1.48 1.27 6.85
C ILE A 60 0.18 0.83 6.19
N ALA A 61 -0.61 0.05 6.93
CA ALA A 61 -1.86 -0.54 6.44
C ALA A 61 -2.97 -0.45 7.49
N THR A 62 -3.16 0.74 8.06
CA THR A 62 -4.20 1.05 9.06
C THR A 62 -5.33 1.87 8.45
N SER A 63 -6.51 1.88 9.08
CA SER A 63 -7.62 2.78 8.76
C SER A 63 -7.62 4.07 9.59
N SER A 64 -6.53 4.38 10.31
CA SER A 64 -6.41 5.60 11.11
C SER A 64 -6.62 6.86 10.28
N GLN A 65 -7.33 7.83 10.86
CA GLN A 65 -7.52 9.18 10.32
C GLN A 65 -6.63 10.21 11.01
N GLN A 66 -5.76 9.76 11.92
CA GLN A 66 -4.80 10.58 12.64
C GLN A 66 -3.38 10.01 12.46
N PRO A 67 -2.35 10.87 12.33
CA PRO A 67 -0.97 10.41 12.21
C PRO A 67 -0.60 9.39 13.28
N VAL A 68 -0.18 8.20 12.84
CA VAL A 68 0.32 7.14 13.72
C VAL A 68 1.84 7.04 13.67
N VAL A 69 2.48 7.52 12.61
CA VAL A 69 3.95 7.56 12.47
C VAL A 69 4.43 9.00 12.56
N LYS A 70 5.32 9.28 13.52
CA LYS A 70 5.94 10.61 13.67
C LYS A 70 7.23 10.71 12.89
N ALA A 71 7.50 11.92 12.40
CA ALA A 71 8.69 12.21 11.61
C ALA A 71 9.99 11.90 12.38
N ASN A 72 10.06 12.20 13.68
CA ASN A 72 11.26 12.03 14.50
C ASN A 72 11.63 10.57 14.82
N TRP A 73 10.72 9.62 14.59
CA TRP A 73 10.98 8.19 14.82
C TRP A 73 11.74 7.51 13.67
N LEU A 74 11.78 8.15 12.49
CA LEU A 74 12.38 7.57 11.30
C LEU A 74 13.91 7.54 11.39
N LYS A 75 14.50 6.36 11.18
CA LYS A 75 15.95 6.22 10.96
C LYS A 75 16.33 6.59 9.52
N PRO A 76 17.58 7.06 9.29
CA PRO A 76 18.11 7.19 7.93
C PRO A 76 17.99 5.87 7.17
N GLY A 77 17.68 5.96 5.88
CA GLY A 77 17.58 4.82 4.98
C GLY A 77 16.24 4.10 4.95
N VAL A 78 15.29 4.44 5.83
CA VAL A 78 13.96 3.77 5.82
C VAL A 78 13.22 3.98 4.50
N HIS A 79 12.60 2.93 3.99
CA HIS A 79 11.58 3.00 2.94
C HIS A 79 10.19 2.88 3.55
N ILE A 80 9.29 3.79 3.18
CA ILE A 80 7.92 3.81 3.67
C ILE A 80 6.99 3.50 2.50
N THR A 81 6.16 2.49 2.65
CA THR A 81 5.02 2.24 1.76
C THR A 81 3.75 2.57 2.53
N ALA A 82 3.15 3.72 2.21
CA ALA A 82 1.86 4.14 2.73
C ALA A 82 0.77 3.66 1.77
N ALA A 83 0.02 2.64 2.18
CA ALA A 83 -1.10 2.12 1.40
C ALA A 83 -2.42 2.70 1.94
N SER A 84 -3.07 3.53 1.13
CA SER A 84 -4.37 4.12 1.43
C SER A 84 -5.51 3.31 0.80
N ASP A 85 -6.70 3.39 1.39
CA ASP A 85 -7.95 2.84 0.85
C ASP A 85 -8.78 3.92 0.14
N ASN A 86 -8.10 4.90 -0.46
CA ASN A 86 -8.67 6.02 -1.21
C ASN A 86 -9.72 6.87 -0.42
N ARG A 87 -9.64 6.88 0.91
CA ARG A 87 -10.50 7.74 1.75
C ARG A 87 -9.84 9.09 1.94
N ALA A 88 -10.49 10.15 1.46
CA ALA A 88 -10.00 11.53 1.52
C ALA A 88 -9.54 12.00 2.93
N ALA A 89 -10.06 11.40 4.00
CA ALA A 89 -9.70 11.74 5.39
C ALA A 89 -8.52 10.93 5.97
N LYS A 90 -7.96 9.94 5.27
CA LYS A 90 -6.92 9.06 5.83
C LYS A 90 -5.61 9.81 6.00
N GLN A 91 -5.09 9.83 7.22
CA GLN A 91 -3.82 10.45 7.60
C GLN A 91 -3.13 9.51 8.58
N THR A 92 -2.04 8.91 8.15
CA THR A 92 -1.29 7.89 8.89
C THR A 92 0.14 8.36 9.12
N LEU A 93 0.64 9.24 8.26
CA LEU A 93 1.94 9.88 8.41
C LEU A 93 1.79 11.28 9.01
N ASP A 94 2.67 11.60 9.94
CA ASP A 94 2.94 12.99 10.30
C ASP A 94 3.40 13.72 9.03
N PRO A 95 2.82 14.88 8.67
CA PRO A 95 3.23 15.65 7.49
C PRO A 95 4.73 15.99 7.45
N GLY A 96 5.39 16.11 8.61
CA GLY A 96 6.84 16.27 8.73
C GLY A 96 7.66 15.09 8.21
N VAL A 97 7.05 13.90 8.01
CA VAL A 97 7.68 12.76 7.33
C VAL A 97 8.09 13.16 5.91
N PHE A 98 7.25 13.91 5.22
CA PHE A 98 7.52 14.36 3.84
C PHE A 98 8.65 15.39 3.78
N GLN A 99 8.86 16.19 4.83
CA GLN A 99 10.03 17.09 4.91
C GLN A 99 11.35 16.33 5.04
N ARG A 100 11.31 15.16 5.68
CA ARG A 100 12.50 14.30 5.84
C ARG A 100 12.72 13.38 4.66
N ALA A 101 11.69 13.13 3.85
CA ALA A 101 11.76 12.27 2.69
C ALA A 101 12.51 12.96 1.55
N GLU A 102 13.50 12.28 0.98
CA GLU A 102 14.27 12.77 -0.16
C GLU A 102 13.75 12.25 -1.50
N VAL A 103 12.98 11.17 -1.48
CA VAL A 103 12.34 10.60 -2.67
C VAL A 103 10.90 10.29 -2.32
N ILE A 104 9.99 11.09 -2.87
CA ILE A 104 8.55 10.93 -2.68
C ILE A 104 7.95 10.50 -4.03
N ILE A 105 7.31 9.33 -4.04
CA ILE A 105 6.66 8.75 -5.20
C ILE A 105 5.16 8.61 -4.90
N ALA A 106 4.33 9.09 -5.81
CA ALA A 106 2.88 8.86 -5.81
C ALA A 106 2.52 7.80 -6.85
N ASP A 107 1.36 7.16 -6.75
CA ASP A 107 0.79 6.37 -7.85
C ASP A 107 -0.02 7.21 -8.83
N ASP A 108 -0.88 8.11 -8.34
CA ASP A 108 -1.52 9.20 -9.10
C ASP A 108 -1.03 10.55 -8.56
N LEU A 109 -0.24 11.27 -9.34
CA LEU A 109 0.30 12.52 -8.87
C LEU A 109 -0.78 13.59 -8.69
N GLU A 110 -1.65 13.78 -9.67
CA GLU A 110 -2.66 14.84 -9.63
C GLU A 110 -3.63 14.65 -8.45
N GLN A 111 -4.01 13.40 -8.16
CA GLN A 111 -4.79 13.08 -6.98
C GLN A 111 -4.01 13.37 -5.68
N SER A 112 -2.78 12.87 -5.58
CA SER A 112 -1.94 13.05 -4.39
C SER A 112 -1.59 14.51 -4.10
N LEU A 113 -1.63 15.42 -5.09
CA LEU A 113 -1.41 16.85 -4.86
C LEU A 113 -2.54 17.51 -4.08
N THR A 114 -3.75 16.96 -4.14
CA THR A 114 -4.95 17.57 -3.54
C THR A 114 -5.53 16.75 -2.39
N GLN A 115 -5.14 15.48 -2.27
CA GLN A 115 -5.70 14.52 -1.32
C GLN A 115 -4.60 13.71 -0.61
N GLY A 116 -5.00 12.91 0.38
CA GLY A 116 -4.11 11.95 1.04
C GLY A 116 -3.04 12.58 1.91
N GLU A 117 -1.88 11.92 1.97
CA GLU A 117 -0.77 12.29 2.84
C GLU A 117 0.05 13.44 2.22
N ILE A 118 0.38 13.33 0.92
CA ILE A 118 1.12 14.36 0.17
C ILE A 118 0.35 15.68 0.13
N GLY A 119 -0.95 15.66 -0.22
CA GLY A 119 -1.78 16.85 -0.33
C GLY A 119 -1.86 17.63 0.98
N ARG A 120 -1.88 16.93 2.13
CA ARG A 120 -1.82 17.57 3.44
C ARG A 120 -0.47 18.23 3.73
N ALA A 121 0.63 17.58 3.39
CA ALA A 121 1.96 18.16 3.56
C ALA A 121 2.13 19.44 2.70
N LEU A 122 1.59 19.44 1.48
CA LEU A 122 1.52 20.63 0.61
C LEU A 122 0.63 21.73 1.22
N ALA A 123 -0.58 21.39 1.69
CA ALA A 123 -1.51 22.35 2.28
C ALA A 123 -0.95 23.03 3.54
N GLN A 124 -0.05 22.36 4.26
CA GLN A 124 0.67 22.89 5.42
C GLN A 124 1.96 23.64 5.05
N ASN A 125 2.28 23.79 3.76
CA ASN A 125 3.52 24.40 3.25
C ASN A 125 4.80 23.72 3.78
N LEU A 126 4.73 22.42 4.09
CA LEU A 126 5.89 21.68 4.58
C LEU A 126 6.79 21.21 3.45
N ILE A 127 6.20 20.91 2.29
CA ILE A 127 6.87 20.57 1.04
C ILE A 127 6.26 21.39 -0.10
N ASN A 128 6.96 21.41 -1.24
CA ASN A 128 6.51 21.96 -2.51
C ASN A 128 6.27 20.85 -3.52
N ARG A 129 5.54 21.18 -4.60
CA ARG A 129 5.32 20.28 -5.74
C ARG A 129 6.63 19.72 -6.34
N THR A 130 7.71 20.49 -6.27
CA THR A 130 9.05 20.13 -6.76
C THR A 130 9.76 19.08 -5.91
N ASP A 131 9.33 18.90 -4.66
CA ASP A 131 9.93 17.92 -3.74
C ASP A 131 9.40 16.50 -4.01
N ILE A 132 8.33 16.39 -4.80
CA ILE A 132 7.75 15.11 -5.24
C ILE A 132 8.49 14.64 -6.49
N ALA A 133 9.19 13.51 -6.38
CA ALA A 133 10.02 12.97 -7.46
C ALA A 133 9.17 12.57 -8.69
N GLY A 134 7.93 12.13 -8.47
CA GLY A 134 6.95 11.91 -9.52
C GLY A 134 6.11 10.66 -9.29
N GLU A 135 5.59 10.11 -10.38
CA GLU A 135 4.73 8.94 -10.36
C GLU A 135 5.51 7.62 -10.40
N LEU A 136 4.92 6.59 -9.82
CA LEU A 136 5.42 5.21 -9.85
C LEU A 136 5.63 4.72 -11.28
N SER A 137 4.74 5.10 -12.21
CA SER A 137 4.84 4.76 -13.63
C SER A 137 6.17 5.23 -14.22
N ARG A 138 6.56 6.49 -13.97
CA ARG A 138 7.81 7.11 -14.45
C ARG A 138 9.03 6.44 -13.83
N LEU A 139 8.94 6.00 -12.58
CA LEU A 139 10.01 5.26 -11.92
C LEU A 139 10.20 3.89 -12.60
N ILE A 140 9.12 3.16 -12.85
CA ILE A 140 9.15 1.83 -13.51
C ILE A 140 9.79 1.90 -14.90
N ILE A 141 9.47 2.94 -15.69
CA ILE A 141 10.04 3.11 -17.04
C ILE A 141 11.41 3.83 -17.06
N GLY A 142 12.03 4.05 -15.89
CA GLY A 142 13.37 4.65 -15.77
C GLY A 142 13.45 6.13 -16.15
N LYS A 143 12.34 6.87 -16.14
CA LYS A 143 12.30 8.32 -16.43
C LYS A 143 12.63 9.18 -15.21
N ILE A 144 12.53 8.63 -14.01
CA ILE A 144 12.98 9.24 -12.76
C ILE A 144 13.79 8.21 -11.97
N SER A 145 14.67 8.70 -11.09
CA SER A 145 15.45 7.84 -10.21
C SER A 145 14.69 7.58 -8.91
N GLY A 146 14.81 6.36 -8.38
CA GLY A 146 14.38 6.04 -7.03
C GLY A 146 15.45 6.44 -6.02
N ARG A 147 15.64 5.60 -5.00
CA ARG A 147 16.75 5.73 -4.04
C ARG A 147 18.11 5.68 -4.75
N THR A 148 18.97 6.65 -4.45
CA THR A 148 20.34 6.75 -4.98
C THR A 148 21.42 6.61 -3.91
N ARG A 149 21.08 6.81 -2.63
CA ARG A 149 21.99 6.60 -1.49
C ARG A 149 21.31 5.78 -0.38
N PRO A 150 22.09 5.03 0.42
CA PRO A 150 21.53 4.13 1.43
C PRO A 150 20.82 4.87 2.58
N ASP A 151 21.18 6.11 2.86
CA ASP A 151 20.66 6.93 3.96
C ASP A 151 19.38 7.71 3.62
N GLN A 152 18.98 7.77 2.35
CA GLN A 152 17.80 8.54 1.94
C GLN A 152 16.53 7.99 2.60
N ILE A 153 15.64 8.87 3.03
CA ILE A 153 14.29 8.43 3.40
C ILE A 153 13.45 8.47 2.13
N THR A 154 12.75 7.37 1.83
CA THR A 154 11.92 7.25 0.62
C THR A 154 10.48 6.95 1.02
N VAL A 155 9.52 7.63 0.41
CA VAL A 155 8.08 7.41 0.62
C VAL A 155 7.43 7.04 -0.70
N ALA A 156 6.71 5.93 -0.72
CA ALA A 156 5.73 5.59 -1.74
C ALA A 156 4.34 5.79 -1.11
N ASP A 157 3.62 6.81 -1.56
CA ASP A 157 2.24 7.11 -1.20
C ASP A 157 1.32 6.52 -2.27
N LEU A 158 0.61 5.45 -1.95
CA LEU A 158 -0.15 4.63 -2.90
C LEU A 158 -1.64 4.63 -2.50
N ASN A 159 -2.45 5.30 -3.30
CA ASN A 159 -3.90 5.43 -3.10
C ASN A 159 -4.74 4.38 -3.83
N GLY A 160 -4.13 3.67 -4.78
CA GLY A 160 -4.79 2.73 -5.69
C GLY A 160 -5.25 3.42 -6.97
N LEU A 161 -5.13 2.72 -8.10
CA LEU A 161 -5.59 3.18 -9.42
C LEU A 161 -6.63 2.21 -9.97
N ASP A 162 -7.76 2.73 -10.46
CA ASP A 162 -8.81 1.91 -11.12
C ASP A 162 -8.26 1.10 -12.30
N SER A 163 -7.21 1.61 -12.95
CA SER A 163 -6.51 0.92 -14.03
C SER A 163 -5.78 -0.34 -13.56
N GLN A 164 -5.25 -0.36 -12.33
CA GLN A 164 -4.62 -1.55 -11.74
C GLN A 164 -5.67 -2.65 -11.49
N ASP A 165 -6.83 -2.27 -10.94
CA ASP A 165 -7.94 -3.20 -10.71
C ASP A 165 -8.50 -3.75 -12.02
N THR A 166 -8.64 -2.91 -13.04
CA THR A 166 -9.10 -3.32 -14.37
C THR A 166 -8.17 -4.34 -14.99
N VAL A 167 -6.85 -4.08 -14.97
CA VAL A 167 -5.84 -5.01 -15.50
C VAL A 167 -5.86 -6.34 -14.74
N LEU A 168 -5.96 -6.30 -13.40
CA LEU A 168 -6.03 -7.50 -12.58
C LEU A 168 -7.31 -8.32 -12.88
N ALA A 169 -8.46 -7.64 -13.02
CA ALA A 169 -9.73 -8.28 -13.36
C ALA A 169 -9.69 -8.93 -14.75
N THR A 170 -9.12 -8.24 -15.74
CA THR A 170 -8.92 -8.82 -17.09
C THR A 170 -8.04 -10.05 -17.04
N LEU A 171 -6.89 -9.99 -16.36
CA LEU A 171 -6.00 -11.13 -16.21
C LEU A 171 -6.69 -12.31 -15.49
N ALA A 172 -7.43 -12.04 -14.42
CA ALA A 172 -8.18 -13.06 -13.69
C ALA A 172 -9.24 -13.71 -14.56
N MET A 173 -9.96 -12.93 -15.38
CA MET A 173 -10.95 -13.42 -16.33
C MET A 173 -10.31 -14.30 -17.41
N GLU A 174 -9.20 -13.86 -18.01
CA GLU A 174 -8.45 -14.65 -19.00
C GLU A 174 -7.99 -15.99 -18.42
N LYS A 175 -7.47 -15.99 -17.18
CA LYS A 175 -7.07 -17.23 -16.48
C LYS A 175 -8.26 -18.12 -16.19
N ALA A 176 -9.37 -17.56 -15.72
CA ALA A 176 -10.58 -18.34 -15.45
C ALA A 176 -11.11 -19.03 -16.71
N LEU A 177 -11.17 -18.31 -17.84
CA LEU A 177 -11.55 -18.88 -19.13
C LEU A 177 -10.59 -19.99 -19.58
N PHE A 178 -9.28 -19.77 -19.46
CA PHE A 178 -8.27 -20.77 -19.82
C PHE A 178 -8.40 -22.06 -19.00
N PHE A 179 -8.71 -21.96 -17.71
CA PHE A 179 -8.85 -23.12 -16.82
C PHE A 179 -10.28 -23.69 -16.74
N GLY A 180 -11.25 -23.15 -17.51
CA GLY A 180 -12.65 -23.59 -17.44
C GLY A 180 -13.31 -23.29 -16.08
N LEU A 181 -12.86 -22.23 -15.39
CA LEU A 181 -13.39 -21.80 -14.10
C LEU A 181 -14.43 -20.70 -14.29
N GLY A 182 -15.44 -20.69 -13.42
CA GLY A 182 -16.50 -19.69 -13.37
C GLY A 182 -17.85 -20.19 -13.87
N GLN A 183 -18.81 -19.28 -13.96
CA GLN A 183 -20.17 -19.55 -14.42
C GLN A 183 -20.59 -18.46 -15.39
N ARG A 184 -21.22 -18.86 -16.49
CA ARG A 184 -21.81 -17.92 -17.44
C ARG A 184 -23.19 -17.53 -16.93
N ILE A 185 -23.41 -16.23 -16.79
CA ILE A 185 -24.72 -15.69 -16.43
C ILE A 185 -25.29 -15.01 -17.67
N GLU A 186 -26.35 -15.59 -18.24
CA GLU A 186 -27.12 -14.94 -19.30
C GLU A 186 -27.99 -13.86 -18.68
N MET A 187 -27.77 -12.60 -19.09
CA MET A 187 -28.62 -11.49 -18.70
C MET A 187 -29.67 -11.25 -19.79
N GLY A 188 -30.94 -11.51 -19.47
CA GLY A 188 -32.07 -11.25 -20.36
C GLY A 188 -32.81 -9.95 -20.00
N LEU A 189 -33.19 -9.15 -21.00
CA LEU A 189 -34.17 -8.07 -20.84
C LEU A 189 -35.58 -8.69 -20.94
N GLY A 190 -36.15 -9.11 -19.80
CA GLY A 190 -37.53 -9.57 -19.73
C GLY A 190 -38.52 -8.41 -19.69
N HIS A 191 -39.71 -8.59 -20.27
CA HIS A 191 -40.84 -7.63 -20.24
C HIS A 191 -41.33 -7.21 -18.82
N LYS A 192 -40.74 -7.74 -17.74
CA LYS A 192 -41.04 -7.43 -16.32
C LYS A 192 -39.80 -7.13 -15.46
N GLY A 193 -38.61 -6.95 -16.05
CA GLY A 193 -37.35 -6.71 -15.33
C GLY A 193 -36.23 -7.67 -15.72
N LEU A 194 -35.03 -7.47 -15.14
CA LEU A 194 -33.85 -8.32 -15.36
C LEU A 194 -34.11 -9.76 -14.88
N SER A 195 -33.95 -10.73 -15.78
CA SER A 195 -33.86 -12.15 -15.42
C SER A 195 -32.45 -12.68 -15.72
N ALA A 196 -31.92 -13.52 -14.82
CA ALA A 196 -30.61 -14.14 -14.96
C ALA A 196 -30.74 -15.67 -15.06
N ARG A 197 -30.10 -16.29 -16.06
CA ARG A 197 -29.92 -17.74 -16.17
C ARG A 197 -28.46 -18.07 -15.96
N VAL A 198 -28.16 -19.12 -15.20
CA VAL A 198 -26.80 -19.54 -14.88
C VAL A 198 -26.50 -20.84 -15.61
N GLU A 199 -25.47 -20.83 -16.44
CA GLU A 199 -24.90 -22.02 -17.07
C GLU A 199 -23.45 -22.18 -16.58
N SER A 200 -23.09 -23.41 -16.19
CA SER A 200 -21.71 -23.72 -15.80
C SER A 200 -20.81 -23.68 -17.04
N LEU A 201 -19.55 -23.27 -16.88
CA LEU A 201 -18.54 -23.32 -17.94
C LEU A 201 -17.93 -24.74 -18.15
N LEU A 202 -18.53 -25.78 -17.55
CA LEU A 202 -18.16 -27.18 -17.75
C LEU A 202 -18.64 -27.74 -19.09
#